data_AF-A0A4Q6B6C1-F1
#
_entry.id   AF-A0A4Q6B6C1-F1
#
_cell.length_a   1.000
_cell.length_b   1.000
_cell.length_c   1.000
_cell.angle_alpha   90.00
_cell.angle_beta   90.00
_cell.angle_gamma   90.00
#
_symmetry.space_group_name_H-M   'P 1'
#
loop_
_entity.id
_entity.type
_entity.pdbx_description
1 polymer ?
#
loop_
_entity_poly.entity_id
_entity_poly.type
_entity_poly.pdbx_seq_one_letter_code
_entity_poly.pdbx_strand_id
1 'polypeptide(L)'
;ADLLTDGGLFVATYAKPPSVGTRVLVELALPRGARIKASGVVTFKQDLVEGDGMVEPGFGVRFGELEEESRRILLAYADQSPPLLREI
;
A
#
# COMPACT_ATOMS: atom_id res chain seq x y z
N ALA A 1 15.98 -4.98 0.44
CA ALA A 1 14.67 -4.34 0.61
C ALA A 1 13.59 -5.35 0.22
N ASP A 2 12.66 -5.63 1.13
CA ASP A 2 11.49 -6.48 0.92
C ASP A 2 10.22 -5.65 1.20
N LEU A 3 9.07 -6.07 0.65
CA LEU A 3 7.75 -5.43 0.75
C LEU A 3 7.39 -5.00 2.18
N LEU A 4 7.85 -5.75 3.17
CA LEU A 4 7.47 -5.54 4.57
C LEU A 4 8.50 -4.75 5.39
N THR A 5 9.73 -4.60 4.89
CA THR A 5 10.81 -3.90 5.60
C THR A 5 10.99 -2.49 5.06
N ASP A 6 11.06 -2.36 3.74
CA ASP A 6 11.25 -1.08 3.04
C ASP A 6 10.07 -0.73 2.12
N GLY A 7 9.14 -1.67 1.94
CA GLY A 7 7.96 -1.49 1.11
C GLY A 7 6.76 -0.90 1.84
N GLY A 8 5.60 -1.06 1.21
CA GLY A 8 4.37 -0.47 1.68
C GLY A 8 3.20 -0.74 0.76
N LEU A 9 2.11 -0.03 1.03
CA LEU A 9 0.89 -0.08 0.26
C LEU A 9 0.68 1.28 -0.43
N PHE A 10 0.31 1.24 -1.71
CA PHE A 10 -0.32 2.39 -2.34
C PHE A 10 -1.84 2.28 -2.22
N VAL A 11 -2.48 3.32 -1.68
CA VAL A 11 -3.94 3.42 -1.56
C VAL A 11 -4.43 4.40 -2.60
N ALA A 12 -4.94 3.87 -3.71
CA ALA A 12 -5.61 4.67 -4.73
C ALA A 12 -6.95 5.19 -4.19
N THR A 13 -7.15 6.50 -4.20
CA THR A 13 -8.38 7.12 -3.72
C THR A 13 -8.55 8.52 -4.31
N TYR A 14 -9.82 8.91 -4.54
CA TYR A 14 -10.21 10.27 -4.90
C TYR A 14 -10.58 11.12 -3.68
N ALA A 15 -10.65 10.51 -2.48
CA ALA A 15 -10.83 11.25 -1.25
C ALA A 15 -9.55 12.00 -0.88
N LYS A 16 -9.69 13.09 -0.12
CA LYS A 16 -8.54 13.83 0.41
C LYS A 16 -7.66 12.88 1.24
N PRO A 17 -6.39 12.64 0.82
CA PRO A 17 -5.51 11.73 1.56
C PRO A 17 -5.10 12.33 2.91
N PRO A 18 -4.77 11.49 3.91
CA PRO A 18 -4.19 11.97 5.16
C PRO A 18 -2.85 12.70 4.92
N SER A 19 -2.45 13.53 5.87
CA SER A 19 -1.15 14.22 5.80
C SER A 19 0.01 13.23 5.87
N VAL A 20 1.12 13.54 5.20
CA VAL A 20 2.38 12.79 5.36
C VAL A 20 2.79 12.77 6.83
N GLY A 21 3.25 11.62 7.32
CA GLY A 21 3.57 11.37 8.73
C GLY A 21 2.39 10.87 9.56
N THR A 22 1.17 10.88 9.03
CA THR A 22 -0.02 10.38 9.76
C THR A 22 0.08 8.87 9.95
N ARG A 23 -0.17 8.40 11.17
CA ARG A 23 -0.36 6.97 11.46
C ARG A 23 -1.74 6.51 11.02
N VAL A 24 -1.78 5.43 10.27
CA VAL A 24 -3.02 4.84 9.74
C VAL A 24 -3.11 3.38 10.13
N LEU A 25 -4.34 2.89 10.27
CA LEU A 25 -4.65 1.47 10.30
C LEU A 25 -5.29 1.13 8.95
N VAL A 26 -4.72 0.16 8.24
CA VAL A 26 -5.26 -0.31 6.96
C VAL A 26 -5.76 -1.74 7.11
N GLU A 27 -6.94 -2.01 6.55
CA GLU A 27 -7.45 -3.37 6.37
C GLU A 27 -7.36 -3.71 4.88
N LEU A 28 -6.63 -4.76 4.57
CA LEU A 28 -6.40 -5.24 3.21
C LEU A 28 -7.20 -6.51 3.01
N ALA A 29 -8.08 -6.49 2.01
CA ALA A 29 -8.76 -7.68 1.51
C ALA A 29 -7.98 -8.21 0.30
N LEU A 30 -7.34 -9.36 0.46
CA LEU A 30 -6.57 -9.99 -0.60
C LEU A 30 -7.48 -10.83 -1.51
N PRO A 31 -7.09 -11.02 -2.79
CA PRO A 31 -7.70 -12.02 -3.65
C PRO A 31 -7.73 -13.38 -2.94
N ARG A 32 -8.87 -14.08 -3.02
CA ARG A 32 -9.20 -15.33 -2.29
C ARG A 32 -9.65 -15.17 -0.83
N GLY A 33 -9.94 -13.94 -0.38
CA GLY A 33 -10.74 -13.70 0.81
C GLY A 33 -9.97 -13.58 2.13
N ALA A 34 -8.64 -13.69 2.10
CA ALA A 34 -7.82 -13.36 3.25
C ALA A 34 -7.94 -11.87 3.58
N ARG A 35 -8.04 -11.53 4.87
CA ARG A 35 -8.03 -10.16 5.36
C ARG A 35 -6.91 -9.98 6.36
N ILE A 36 -6.19 -8.88 6.21
CA ILE A 36 -5.11 -8.53 7.13
C ILE A 36 -5.31 -7.10 7.62
N LYS A 37 -4.84 -6.85 8.84
CA LYS A 37 -4.80 -5.50 9.41
C LYS A 37 -3.36 -5.11 9.63
N ALA A 38 -3.02 -3.89 9.25
CA ALA A 38 -1.67 -3.38 9.35
C ALA A 38 -1.68 -1.94 9.87
N SER A 39 -0.78 -1.63 10.79
CA SER A 39 -0.44 -0.25 11.10
C SER A 39 0.55 0.28 10.06
N GLY A 40 0.54 1.59 9.82
CA GLY A 40 1.49 2.20 8.90
C GLY A 40 1.57 3.72 9.04
N VAL A 41 2.49 4.31 8.29
CA VAL A 41 2.70 5.76 8.23
C VAL A 41 2.62 6.23 6.79
N VAL A 42 1.87 7.29 6.54
CA VAL A 42 1.81 7.92 5.22
C VAL A 42 3.16 8.54 4.87
N THR A 43 3.77 8.16 3.76
CA THR A 43 5.11 8.62 3.34
C THR A 43 5.08 9.59 2.17
N PHE A 44 4.10 9.49 1.28
CA PHE A 44 3.90 10.43 0.19
C PHE A 44 2.42 10.49 -0.21
N LYS A 45 2.07 11.54 -0.97
CA LYS A 45 0.76 11.71 -1.61
C LYS A 45 0.96 11.83 -3.11
N GLN A 46 -0.01 11.34 -3.87
CA GLN A 46 -0.06 11.44 -5.31
C GLN A 46 -1.35 12.18 -5.67
N ASP A 47 -1.21 13.41 -6.14
CA ASP A 47 -2.34 14.23 -6.54
C ASP A 47 -2.83 13.81 -7.94
N LEU A 48 -4.10 14.11 -8.24
CA LEU A 48 -4.64 13.91 -9.57
C LEU A 48 -3.97 14.89 -10.54
N VAL A 49 -3.28 14.37 -11.54
CA VAL A 49 -2.72 15.20 -12.62
C VAL A 49 -3.80 15.38 -13.69
N GLU A 50 -4.17 16.63 -13.96
CA GLU A 50 -5.03 16.97 -15.10
C GLU A 50 -4.23 16.83 -16.39
N GLY A 51 -4.44 15.72 -17.10
CA GLY A 51 -3.75 15.38 -18.35
C GLY A 51 -3.36 13.91 -18.39
N ASP A 52 -3.90 13.20 -19.38
CA ASP A 52 -3.65 11.80 -19.74
C ASP A 52 -4.15 10.68 -18.82
N GLY A 53 -4.55 10.95 -17.57
CA GLY A 53 -5.25 9.96 -16.72
C GLY A 53 -4.43 8.70 -16.39
N MET A 54 -3.13 8.73 -16.63
CA MET A 54 -2.23 7.58 -16.48
C MET A 54 -1.84 7.29 -15.02
N VAL A 55 -2.19 8.18 -14.09
CA VAL A 55 -1.76 8.12 -12.70
C VAL A 55 -2.97 8.29 -11.78
N GLU A 56 -3.28 7.23 -11.02
CA GLU A 56 -4.37 7.25 -10.05
C GLU A 56 -4.01 8.11 -8.83
N PRO A 57 -4.87 9.04 -8.38
CA PRO A 57 -4.62 9.78 -7.16
C PRO A 57 -4.63 8.84 -5.95
N GLY A 58 -3.86 9.19 -4.92
CA GLY A 58 -3.75 8.35 -3.74
C GLY A 58 -2.62 8.74 -2.81
N PHE A 59 -2.18 7.78 -2.00
CA PHE A 59 -1.08 7.98 -1.08
C PHE A 59 -0.35 6.67 -0.76
N GLY A 60 0.94 6.79 -0.45
CA GLY A 60 1.77 5.69 -0.01
C GLY A 60 1.76 5.54 1.50
N VAL A 61 1.66 4.30 1.96
CA VAL A 61 1.73 3.90 3.37
C VAL A 61 2.88 2.93 3.55
N ARG A 62 3.89 3.31 4.32
CA ARG A 62 4.92 2.36 4.77
C ARG A 62 4.35 1.53 5.92
N PHE A 63 4.49 0.21 5.84
CA PHE A 63 4.05 -0.66 6.93
C PHE A 63 4.84 -0.38 8.21
N GLY A 64 4.13 -0.41 9.33
CA GLY A 64 4.73 -0.46 10.66
C GLY A 64 5.01 -1.90 11.06
N GLU A 65 4.90 -2.19 12.35
CA GLU A 65 4.93 -3.56 12.83
C GLU A 65 3.69 -4.32 12.35
N LEU A 66 3.95 -5.50 11.78
CA LEU A 66 2.95 -6.46 11.31
C LEU A 66 3.02 -7.69 12.20
N GLU A 67 1.86 -8.25 12.51
CA GLU A 67 1.79 -9.57 13.14
C GLU A 67 2.37 -10.64 12.19
N GLU A 68 3.02 -11.67 12.76
CA GLU A 68 3.68 -12.74 12.00
C GLU A 68 2.74 -13.49 11.04
N GLU A 69 1.46 -13.59 11.37
CA GLU A 69 0.46 -14.17 10.46
C GLU A 69 0.22 -13.27 9.25
N SER A 70 -0.01 -11.97 9.46
CA SER A 70 -0.17 -10.99 8.39
C SER A 70 1.07 -10.90 7.50
N ARG A 71 2.26 -10.98 8.11
CA ARG A 71 3.55 -11.06 7.41
C ARG A 71 3.59 -12.25 6.45
N ARG A 72 3.28 -13.45 6.93
CA ARG A 72 3.28 -14.68 6.12
C ARG A 72 2.28 -14.64 4.97
N ILE A 73 1.07 -14.14 5.23
CA ILE A 73 0.02 -14.02 4.21
C ILE A 73 0.45 -13.04 3.09
N LEU A 74 1.00 -11.87 3.46
CA LEU A 74 1.46 -10.88 2.49
C LEU A 74 2.61 -11.39 1.63
N LEU A 75 3.61 -12.05 2.24
CA LEU A 75 4.74 -12.61 1.50
C LEU A 75 4.28 -13.71 0.54
N ALA A 76 3.40 -14.62 0.99
CA ALA A 76 2.84 -15.66 0.13
C ALA A 76 2.03 -15.09 -1.04
N TYR A 77 1.32 -13.98 -0.82
CA TYR A 77 0.60 -13.28 -1.87
C TYR A 77 1.54 -12.60 -2.88
N ALA A 78 2.57 -11.90 -2.38
CA ALA A 78 3.57 -11.22 -3.21
C ALA A 78 4.36 -12.20 -4.08
N ASP A 79 4.71 -13.38 -3.56
CA ASP A 79 5.41 -14.42 -4.30
C ASP A 79 4.59 -14.98 -5.48
N GLN A 80 3.26 -15.01 -5.35
CA GLN A 80 2.35 -15.47 -6.41
C GLN A 80 1.96 -14.37 -7.40
N SER A 81 2.31 -13.11 -7.11
CA SER A 81 1.87 -11.95 -7.87
C SER A 81 3.10 -11.22 -8.41
N PRO A 82 3.50 -11.44 -9.68
CA PRO A 82 4.66 -10.76 -10.23
C PRO A 82 4.48 -9.23 -10.13
N PRO A 83 5.53 -8.48 -9.75
CA PRO A 83 5.42 -7.05 -9.55
C PRO A 83 5.08 -6.36 -10.86
N LEU A 84 4.05 -5.52 -10.84
CA LEU A 84 3.78 -4.59 -11.92
C LEU A 84 4.74 -3.41 -11.78
N LEU A 85 5.82 -3.43 -12.55
CA LEU A 85 6.76 -2.31 -12.62
C LEU A 85 6.14 -1.20 -13.46
N ARG A 86 6.00 0.00 -12.89
CA ARG A 86 5.71 1.20 -13.68
C ARG A 86 7.02 1.90 -14.01
N GLU A 87 7.22 2.25 -15.27
CA GLU A 87 8.23 3.22 -15.66
C GLU A 87 7.78 4.59 -15.14
N ILE A 88 8.65 5.24 -14.38
CA ILE A 88 8.41 6.53 -13.72
C ILE A 88 9.16 7.61 -14.50
#